data_AF-A0A7S3E1H9-F1
#
_entry.id   AF-A0A7S3E1H9-F1
#
_cell.length_a   1.000
_cell.length_b   1.000
_cell.length_c   1.000
_cell.angle_alpha   90.00
_cell.angle_beta   90.00
_cell.angle_gamma   90.00
#
_symmetry.space_group_name_H-M   'P 1'
#
loop_
_entity.id
_entity.type
_entity.pdbx_description
1 polymer ?
#
loop_
_entity_poly.entity_id
_entity_poly.type
_entity_poly.pdbx_seq_one_letter_code
_entity_poly.pdbx_strand_id
1 'polypeptide(L)'
;QKGPAALVSEIKNTIFNILEALSQHGDILLENPGDILDTLAPVLATSMVSSQSGDTRFLCAKVLCDMVLFYISEVYGQTQLSGGSASSNEAASCQEIEALLGEQIRENILPNLPALLDDEDPIPLYSLKMLIAVLDFDAQLTAAVSELGLVRNFISYLSLDHPNNNVHNLRLCKIMTNARDVALGDLLACGIVEKAASVLSYTCENMVEAFMEPSLELCFAIISRVSEEGEKESLRAMAGTCMQQIMSLGKHADLGVSEMAGKCVRMLS
;
A
#
# COMPACT_ATOMS: atom_id res chain seq x y z
N GLN A 1 -32.40 0.12 -35.12
CA GLN A 1 -30.98 -0.32 -35.16
C GLN A 1 -30.22 0.52 -34.16
N LYS A 2 -29.54 -0.09 -33.18
CA LYS A 2 -28.62 0.65 -32.30
C LYS A 2 -27.48 1.20 -33.16
N GLY A 3 -27.13 2.47 -32.98
CA GLY A 3 -26.03 3.10 -33.72
C GLY A 3 -24.67 2.48 -33.36
N PRO A 4 -23.63 2.65 -34.18
CA PRO A 4 -22.30 2.06 -33.95
C PRO A 4 -21.71 2.35 -32.56
N ALA A 5 -21.95 3.56 -32.04
CA ALA A 5 -21.48 3.96 -30.71
C ALA A 5 -22.11 3.15 -29.56
N ALA A 6 -23.39 2.78 -29.69
CA ALA A 6 -24.08 1.98 -28.68
C ALA A 6 -23.54 0.53 -28.65
N LEU A 7 -23.23 -0.04 -29.83
CA LEU A 7 -22.62 -1.37 -29.92
C LEU A 7 -21.22 -1.39 -29.31
N VAL A 8 -20.39 -0.37 -29.57
CA VAL A 8 -19.05 -0.26 -28.98
C VAL A 8 -19.12 -0.18 -27.46
N SER A 9 -20.07 0.59 -26.92
CA SER A 9 -20.30 0.68 -25.47
C SER A 9 -20.69 -0.69 -24.86
N GLU A 10 -21.59 -1.42 -25.50
CA GLU A 10 -22.01 -2.77 -25.05
C GLU A 10 -20.87 -3.78 -25.07
N ILE A 11 -20.03 -3.75 -26.11
CA ILE A 11 -18.84 -4.60 -26.20
C ILE A 11 -17.86 -4.28 -25.08
N LYS A 12 -17.58 -2.98 -24.83
CA LYS A 12 -16.70 -2.56 -23.74
C LYS A 12 -17.19 -3.05 -22.39
N ASN A 13 -18.47 -2.85 -22.09
CA ASN A 13 -19.07 -3.30 -20.83
C ASN A 13 -18.99 -4.83 -20.68
N THR A 14 -19.15 -5.57 -21.77
CA THR A 14 -19.03 -7.03 -21.75
C THR A 14 -17.59 -7.47 -21.47
N ILE A 15 -16.61 -6.85 -22.13
CA ILE A 15 -15.18 -7.11 -21.87
C ILE A 15 -14.84 -6.81 -20.40
N PHE A 16 -15.34 -5.68 -19.88
CA PHE A 16 -15.14 -5.27 -18.51
C PHE A 16 -15.71 -6.24 -17.49
N ASN A 17 -16.93 -6.74 -17.72
CA ASN A 17 -17.51 -7.79 -16.87
C ASN A 17 -16.70 -9.09 -16.91
N ILE A 18 -16.14 -9.45 -18.08
CA ILE A 18 -15.28 -10.62 -18.22
C ILE A 18 -13.97 -10.43 -17.44
N LEU A 19 -13.35 -9.25 -17.55
CA LEU A 19 -12.09 -8.94 -16.83
C LEU A 19 -12.28 -8.93 -15.32
N GLU A 20 -13.40 -8.40 -14.83
CA GLU A 20 -13.73 -8.41 -13.40
C GLU A 20 -14.02 -9.84 -12.90
N ALA A 21 -14.71 -10.67 -13.69
CA ALA A 21 -14.88 -12.08 -13.34
C ALA A 21 -13.53 -12.80 -13.32
N LEU A 22 -12.68 -12.56 -14.33
CA LEU A 22 -11.35 -13.15 -14.44
C LEU A 22 -10.47 -12.86 -13.21
N SER A 23 -10.45 -11.61 -12.73
CA SER A 23 -9.65 -11.24 -11.54
C SER A 23 -10.13 -11.90 -10.24
N GLN A 24 -11.34 -12.48 -10.23
CA GLN A 24 -11.92 -13.18 -9.08
C GLN A 24 -11.77 -14.71 -9.16
N HIS A 25 -11.27 -15.24 -10.29
CA HIS A 25 -11.12 -16.68 -10.51
C HIS A 25 -9.64 -17.08 -10.49
N GLY A 26 -9.12 -17.32 -9.28
CA GLY A 26 -7.71 -17.64 -9.04
C GLY A 26 -7.16 -18.82 -9.85
N ASP A 27 -7.96 -19.87 -10.05
CA ASP A 27 -7.56 -21.04 -10.85
C ASP A 27 -7.16 -20.65 -12.28
N ILE A 28 -7.93 -19.76 -12.91
CA ILE A 28 -7.65 -19.30 -14.28
C ILE A 28 -6.37 -18.47 -14.31
N LEU A 29 -6.15 -17.63 -13.30
CA LEU A 29 -4.96 -16.81 -13.17
C LEU A 29 -3.69 -17.67 -12.99
N LEU A 30 -3.77 -18.74 -12.20
CA LEU A 30 -2.65 -19.65 -11.96
C LEU A 30 -2.38 -20.60 -13.13
N GLU A 31 -3.40 -20.98 -13.88
CA GLU A 31 -3.23 -21.82 -15.08
C GLU A 31 -2.59 -21.07 -16.25
N ASN A 32 -2.70 -19.73 -16.29
CA ASN A 32 -2.30 -18.91 -17.44
C ASN A 32 -1.45 -17.66 -17.07
N PRO A 33 -0.40 -17.77 -16.23
CA PRO A 33 0.30 -16.60 -15.71
C PRO A 33 0.97 -15.75 -16.79
N GLY A 34 1.53 -16.36 -17.85
CA GLY A 34 2.13 -15.62 -18.96
C GLY A 34 1.11 -14.78 -19.75
N ASP A 35 -0.05 -15.33 -20.08
CA ASP A 35 -1.09 -14.57 -20.78
C ASP A 35 -1.63 -13.42 -19.92
N ILE A 36 -1.74 -13.64 -18.60
CA ILE A 36 -2.19 -12.60 -17.69
C ILE A 36 -1.12 -11.52 -17.46
N LEU A 37 0.10 -11.91 -17.12
CA LEU A 37 1.14 -10.98 -16.70
C LEU A 37 1.86 -10.34 -17.90
N ASP A 38 2.15 -11.06 -18.98
CA ASP A 38 2.88 -10.49 -20.12
C ASP A 38 1.99 -9.83 -21.16
N THR A 39 0.71 -10.24 -21.23
CA THR A 39 -0.21 -9.70 -22.25
C THR A 39 -1.27 -8.80 -21.65
N LEU A 40 -2.02 -9.26 -20.65
CA LEU A 40 -3.14 -8.50 -20.13
C LEU A 40 -2.70 -7.36 -19.19
N ALA A 41 -1.77 -7.61 -18.27
CA ALA A 41 -1.34 -6.62 -17.28
C ALA A 41 -0.77 -5.33 -17.91
N PRO A 42 0.11 -5.37 -18.93
CA PRO A 42 0.59 -4.15 -19.59
C PRO A 42 -0.54 -3.33 -20.23
N VAL A 43 -1.55 -4.00 -20.80
CA VAL A 43 -2.70 -3.33 -21.44
C VAL A 43 -3.57 -2.64 -20.39
N LEU A 44 -3.80 -3.30 -19.25
CA LEU A 44 -4.51 -2.70 -18.11
C LEU A 44 -3.72 -1.52 -17.53
N ALA A 45 -2.40 -1.69 -17.34
CA ALA A 45 -1.51 -0.68 -16.80
C ALA A 45 -1.42 0.56 -17.70
N THR A 46 -1.42 0.38 -19.02
CA THR A 46 -1.50 1.51 -19.96
C THR A 46 -2.87 2.19 -19.86
N SER A 47 -3.94 1.41 -19.84
CA SER A 47 -5.33 1.93 -19.86
C SER A 47 -5.72 2.67 -18.58
N MET A 48 -5.16 2.29 -17.43
CA MET A 48 -5.41 2.95 -16.14
C MET A 48 -4.88 4.39 -16.08
N VAL A 49 -3.91 4.76 -16.93
CA VAL A 49 -3.38 6.15 -16.98
C VAL A 49 -3.74 6.89 -18.27
N SER A 50 -3.88 6.21 -19.40
CA SER A 50 -4.06 6.86 -20.70
C SER A 50 -5.53 7.07 -21.11
N SER A 51 -6.47 6.40 -20.44
CA SER A 51 -7.89 6.46 -20.82
C SER A 51 -8.52 7.80 -20.45
N GLN A 52 -9.30 8.35 -21.39
CA GLN A 52 -10.09 9.56 -21.18
C GLN A 52 -11.35 9.32 -20.32
N SER A 53 -11.71 8.06 -20.07
CA SER A 53 -12.85 7.68 -19.25
C SER A 53 -12.38 7.29 -17.85
N GLY A 54 -12.83 8.05 -16.83
CA GLY A 54 -12.58 7.74 -15.42
C GLY A 54 -13.02 6.32 -15.06
N ASP A 55 -14.22 5.90 -15.48
CA ASP A 55 -14.71 4.53 -15.27
C ASP A 55 -13.76 3.45 -15.83
N THR A 56 -13.20 3.69 -17.02
CA THR A 56 -12.22 2.77 -17.61
C THR A 56 -10.92 2.77 -16.83
N ARG A 57 -10.41 3.95 -16.43
CA ARG A 57 -9.19 4.04 -15.63
C ARG A 57 -9.37 3.30 -14.30
N PHE A 58 -10.49 3.55 -13.63
CA PHE A 58 -10.86 2.90 -12.38
C PHE A 58 -10.96 1.39 -12.51
N LEU A 59 -11.70 0.88 -13.50
CA LEU A 59 -11.84 -0.55 -13.65
C LEU A 59 -10.50 -1.23 -13.96
N CYS A 60 -9.67 -0.65 -14.82
CA CYS A 60 -8.33 -1.18 -15.09
C CYS A 60 -7.46 -1.19 -13.84
N ALA A 61 -7.46 -0.11 -13.05
CA ALA A 61 -6.73 -0.03 -11.78
C ALA A 61 -7.24 -1.07 -10.77
N LYS A 62 -8.56 -1.26 -10.67
CA LYS A 62 -9.17 -2.27 -9.79
C LYS A 62 -8.78 -3.69 -10.19
N VAL A 63 -9.00 -4.05 -11.46
CA VAL A 63 -8.71 -5.40 -11.97
C VAL A 63 -7.23 -5.74 -11.82
N LEU A 64 -6.34 -4.79 -12.16
CA LEU A 64 -4.91 -4.98 -11.99
C LEU A 64 -4.52 -5.10 -10.51
N CYS A 65 -5.08 -4.27 -9.64
CA CYS A 65 -4.87 -4.36 -8.19
C CYS A 65 -5.28 -5.73 -7.65
N ASP A 66 -6.47 -6.22 -8.01
CA ASP A 66 -6.97 -7.54 -7.57
C ASP A 66 -6.07 -8.69 -8.08
N MET A 67 -5.62 -8.63 -9.34
CA MET A 67 -4.69 -9.62 -9.91
C MET A 67 -3.32 -9.61 -9.22
N VAL A 68 -2.74 -8.43 -8.99
CA VAL A 68 -1.45 -8.27 -8.30
C VAL A 68 -1.54 -8.80 -6.87
N LEU A 69 -2.60 -8.43 -6.14
CA LEU A 69 -2.84 -8.93 -4.79
C LEU A 69 -2.98 -10.46 -4.76
N PHE A 70 -3.68 -11.02 -5.74
CA PHE A 70 -3.82 -12.47 -5.88
C PHE A 70 -2.46 -13.14 -6.10
N TYR A 71 -1.68 -12.73 -7.11
CA TYR A 71 -0.38 -13.36 -7.38
C TYR A 71 0.61 -13.18 -6.23
N ILE A 72 0.64 -12.01 -5.59
CA ILE A 72 1.47 -11.79 -4.40
C ILE A 72 1.06 -12.78 -3.31
N SER A 73 -0.25 -12.89 -3.02
CA SER A 73 -0.76 -13.82 -2.00
C SER A 73 -0.41 -15.28 -2.31
N GLU A 74 -0.51 -15.71 -3.57
CA GLU A 74 -0.18 -17.08 -3.96
C GLU A 74 1.32 -17.37 -3.86
N VAL A 75 2.16 -16.49 -4.42
CA VAL A 75 3.63 -16.64 -4.38
C VAL A 75 4.16 -16.56 -2.95
N TYR A 76 3.72 -15.57 -2.17
CA TYR A 76 4.13 -15.41 -0.76
C TYR A 76 3.56 -16.50 0.14
N GLY A 77 2.27 -16.82 -0.03
CA GLY A 77 1.58 -17.84 0.76
C GLY A 77 2.24 -19.20 0.61
N GLN A 78 2.59 -19.59 -0.61
CA GLN A 78 3.29 -20.85 -0.86
C GLN A 78 4.74 -20.81 -0.34
N THR A 79 5.48 -19.71 -0.49
CA THR A 79 6.87 -19.62 -0.02
C THR A 79 6.97 -19.68 1.52
N GLN A 80 6.03 -19.08 2.25
CA GLN A 80 5.98 -19.09 3.72
C GLN A 80 5.48 -20.42 4.30
N LEU A 81 4.44 -21.02 3.70
CA LEU A 81 3.82 -22.26 4.23
C LEU A 81 4.60 -23.52 3.85
N SER A 82 5.35 -23.50 2.75
CA SER A 82 5.96 -24.71 2.23
C SER A 82 7.15 -25.21 3.04
N GLY A 83 7.84 -24.42 3.87
CA GLY A 83 8.96 -24.91 4.69
C GLY A 83 9.99 -25.81 3.96
N GLY A 84 10.12 -25.69 2.63
CA GLY A 84 10.93 -26.56 1.76
C GLY A 84 10.30 -27.88 1.26
N SER A 85 9.00 -28.12 1.41
CA SER A 85 8.31 -29.37 0.98
C SER A 85 7.48 -29.25 -0.31
N ALA A 86 7.51 -28.10 -1.00
CA ALA A 86 6.90 -27.96 -2.32
C ALA A 86 7.56 -28.90 -3.33
N SER A 87 6.78 -29.47 -4.25
CA SER A 87 7.35 -30.28 -5.33
C SER A 87 8.24 -29.41 -6.24
N SER A 88 9.22 -30.01 -6.93
CA SER A 88 10.13 -29.27 -7.81
C SER A 88 9.40 -28.48 -8.90
N ASN A 89 8.23 -28.94 -9.33
CA ASN A 89 7.44 -28.32 -10.38
C ASN A 89 6.62 -27.12 -9.84
N GLU A 90 6.05 -27.21 -8.64
CA GLU A 90 5.34 -26.09 -8.01
C GLU A 90 6.29 -24.94 -7.68
N ALA A 91 7.49 -25.27 -7.18
CA ALA A 91 8.53 -24.28 -6.90
C ALA A 91 9.00 -23.56 -8.18
N ALA A 92 9.17 -24.28 -9.29
CA ALA A 92 9.55 -23.68 -10.57
C ALA A 92 8.45 -22.76 -11.13
N SER A 93 7.19 -23.17 -11.04
CA SER A 93 6.04 -22.34 -11.44
C SER A 93 5.95 -21.05 -10.62
N CYS A 94 6.14 -21.13 -9.30
CA CYS A 94 6.15 -19.94 -8.45
C CYS A 94 7.27 -18.96 -8.80
N GLN A 95 8.48 -19.46 -9.08
CA GLN A 95 9.61 -18.63 -9.50
C GLN A 95 9.35 -17.92 -10.83
N GLU A 96 8.68 -18.59 -11.77
CA GLU A 96 8.26 -17.99 -13.03
C GLU A 96 7.25 -16.86 -12.80
N ILE A 97 6.20 -17.11 -12.01
CA ILE A 97 5.21 -16.09 -11.65
C ILE A 97 5.86 -14.90 -10.92
N GLU A 98 6.78 -15.17 -9.99
CA GLU A 98 7.52 -14.15 -9.24
C GLU A 98 8.34 -13.26 -10.19
N ALA A 99 9.04 -13.86 -11.16
CA ALA A 99 9.83 -13.13 -12.14
C ALA A 99 8.94 -12.25 -13.05
N LEU A 100 7.87 -12.82 -13.61
CA LEU A 100 6.91 -12.10 -14.44
C LEU A 100 6.26 -10.94 -13.68
N LEU A 101 5.78 -11.21 -12.47
CA LEU A 101 5.16 -10.18 -11.63
C LEU A 101 6.16 -9.07 -11.27
N GLY A 102 7.39 -9.42 -10.92
CA GLY A 102 8.45 -8.47 -10.63
C GLY A 102 8.78 -7.57 -11.82
N GLU A 103 8.77 -8.11 -13.04
CA GLU A 103 8.90 -7.33 -14.27
C GLU A 103 7.72 -6.37 -14.46
N GLN A 104 6.48 -6.85 -14.34
CA GLN A 104 5.28 -6.00 -14.47
C GLN A 104 5.24 -4.89 -13.42
N ILE A 105 5.67 -5.17 -12.20
CA ILE A 105 5.76 -4.18 -11.13
C ILE A 105 6.72 -3.04 -11.54
N ARG A 106 7.92 -3.39 -12.01
CA ARG A 106 8.96 -2.40 -12.34
C ARG A 106 8.65 -1.61 -13.61
N GLU A 107 8.15 -2.27 -14.65
CA GLU A 107 7.96 -1.66 -15.96
C GLU A 107 6.60 -0.95 -16.11
N ASN A 108 5.55 -1.47 -15.46
CA ASN A 108 4.18 -1.05 -15.75
C ASN A 108 3.41 -0.50 -14.53
N ILE A 109 3.74 -0.92 -13.30
CA ILE A 109 3.00 -0.47 -12.11
C ILE A 109 3.68 0.74 -11.46
N LEU A 110 4.96 0.61 -11.06
CA LEU A 110 5.68 1.66 -10.34
C LEU A 110 5.74 2.98 -11.11
N PRO A 111 6.07 3.02 -12.42
CA PRO A 111 6.16 4.27 -13.17
C PRO A 111 4.85 5.05 -13.24
N ASN A 112 3.71 4.35 -13.11
CA ASN A 112 2.37 4.94 -13.20
C ASN A 112 1.83 5.42 -11.85
N LEU A 113 2.44 5.05 -10.71
CA LEU A 113 1.95 5.43 -9.38
C LEU A 113 1.74 6.94 -9.19
N PRO A 114 2.64 7.85 -9.64
CA PRO A 114 2.39 9.28 -9.49
C PRO A 114 1.07 9.71 -10.14
N ALA A 115 0.80 9.26 -11.36
CA ALA A 115 -0.43 9.59 -12.08
C ALA A 115 -1.67 9.02 -11.39
N LEU A 116 -1.59 7.79 -10.88
CA LEU A 116 -2.72 7.13 -10.22
C LEU A 116 -3.06 7.74 -8.85
N LEU A 117 -2.06 8.21 -8.11
CA LEU A 117 -2.25 8.84 -6.81
C LEU A 117 -2.83 10.25 -6.91
N ASP A 118 -2.62 10.91 -8.05
CA ASP A 118 -3.17 12.23 -8.38
C ASP A 118 -4.54 12.14 -9.11
N ASP A 119 -5.04 10.93 -9.37
CA ASP A 119 -6.32 10.70 -10.08
C ASP A 119 -7.54 10.86 -9.14
N GLU A 120 -8.73 10.78 -9.72
CA GLU A 120 -10.00 10.89 -9.01
C GLU A 120 -10.34 9.63 -8.19
N ASP A 121 -11.10 9.82 -7.11
CA ASP A 121 -11.57 8.70 -6.29
C ASP A 121 -12.38 7.71 -7.13
N PRO A 122 -12.20 6.39 -6.93
CA PRO A 122 -11.42 5.75 -5.86
C PRO A 122 -10.02 5.27 -6.28
N ILE A 123 -9.47 5.72 -7.42
CA ILE A 123 -8.21 5.20 -7.99
C ILE A 123 -7.02 5.31 -7.02
N PRO A 124 -6.80 6.44 -6.30
CA PRO A 124 -5.71 6.54 -5.33
C PRO A 124 -5.78 5.47 -4.25
N LEU A 125 -6.97 5.13 -3.74
CA LEU A 125 -7.15 4.11 -2.71
C LEU A 125 -6.66 2.73 -3.18
N TYR A 126 -7.02 2.32 -4.40
CA TYR A 126 -6.58 1.04 -4.97
C TYR A 126 -5.07 1.03 -5.22
N SER A 127 -4.50 2.18 -5.58
CA SER A 127 -3.06 2.34 -5.81
C SER A 127 -2.27 2.24 -4.51
N LEU A 128 -2.75 2.85 -3.43
CA LEU A 128 -2.16 2.72 -2.09
C LEU A 128 -2.24 1.26 -1.59
N LYS A 129 -3.40 0.61 -1.77
CA LYS A 129 -3.60 -0.80 -1.40
C LYS A 129 -2.63 -1.73 -2.16
N MET A 130 -2.52 -1.54 -3.47
CA MET A 130 -1.62 -2.33 -4.33
C MET A 130 -0.15 -2.10 -3.94
N LEU A 131 0.25 -0.85 -3.70
CA LEU A 131 1.63 -0.52 -3.36
C LEU A 131 2.09 -1.16 -2.04
N ILE A 132 1.22 -1.27 -1.04
CA ILE A 132 1.56 -1.97 0.20
C ILE A 132 1.94 -3.41 -0.11
N ALA A 133 1.10 -4.12 -0.87
CA ALA A 133 1.38 -5.50 -1.22
C ALA A 133 2.65 -5.64 -2.04
N VAL A 134 2.91 -4.71 -2.97
CA VAL A 134 4.15 -4.66 -3.74
C VAL A 134 5.39 -4.49 -2.84
N LEU A 135 5.32 -3.63 -1.82
CA LEU A 135 6.43 -3.42 -0.90
C LEU A 135 6.60 -4.55 0.13
N ASP A 136 5.50 -5.23 0.49
CA ASP A 136 5.55 -6.48 1.25
C ASP A 136 6.15 -7.61 0.39
N PHE A 137 5.94 -7.55 -0.94
CA PHE A 137 6.46 -8.50 -1.92
C PHE A 137 7.95 -8.29 -2.25
N ASP A 138 8.40 -7.04 -2.32
CA ASP A 138 9.80 -6.71 -2.53
C ASP A 138 10.15 -5.39 -1.84
N ALA A 139 10.71 -5.51 -0.62
CA ALA A 139 11.10 -4.36 0.18
C ALA A 139 12.21 -3.52 -0.47
N GLN A 140 12.96 -4.05 -1.45
CA GLN A 140 14.00 -3.29 -2.16
C GLN A 140 13.39 -2.21 -3.06
N LEU A 141 12.10 -2.33 -3.41
CA LEU A 141 11.38 -1.33 -4.19
C LEU A 141 11.11 -0.03 -3.42
N THR A 142 11.36 0.01 -2.10
CA THR A 142 11.26 1.25 -1.32
C THR A 142 12.19 2.35 -1.85
N ALA A 143 13.37 1.98 -2.38
CA ALA A 143 14.27 2.92 -3.05
C ALA A 143 13.62 3.54 -4.30
N ALA A 144 13.02 2.72 -5.17
CA ALA A 144 12.32 3.20 -6.37
C ALA A 144 11.12 4.10 -6.03
N VAL A 145 10.35 3.77 -5.00
CA VAL A 145 9.25 4.62 -4.51
C VAL A 145 9.76 5.97 -4.00
N SER A 146 10.92 5.98 -3.34
CA SER A 146 11.60 7.21 -2.91
C SER A 146 12.05 8.07 -4.11
N GLU A 147 12.65 7.46 -5.13
CA GLU A 147 13.09 8.12 -6.36
C GLU A 147 11.94 8.73 -7.16
N LEU A 148 10.75 8.13 -7.12
CA LEU A 148 9.52 8.70 -7.68
C LEU A 148 8.99 9.92 -6.91
N GLY A 149 9.60 10.28 -5.77
CA GLY A 149 9.21 11.44 -4.96
C GLY A 149 7.94 11.23 -4.13
N LEU A 150 7.42 10.00 -4.05
CA LEU A 150 6.12 9.71 -3.46
C LEU A 150 6.10 9.80 -1.93
N VAL A 151 7.25 9.71 -1.26
CA VAL A 151 7.35 9.79 0.21
C VAL A 151 6.74 11.09 0.75
N ARG A 152 7.00 12.22 0.07
CA ARG A 152 6.42 13.51 0.45
C ARG A 152 4.90 13.48 0.30
N ASN A 153 4.37 12.84 -0.75
CA ASN A 153 2.94 12.73 -0.98
C ASN A 153 2.29 11.92 0.15
N PHE A 154 2.84 10.78 0.53
CA PHE A 154 2.31 9.96 1.64
C PHE A 154 2.25 10.73 2.97
N ILE A 155 3.31 11.47 3.30
CA ILE A 155 3.34 12.32 4.50
C ILE A 155 2.35 13.49 4.36
N SER A 156 2.15 14.02 3.15
CA SER A 156 1.12 15.04 2.89
C SER A 156 -0.29 14.51 3.17
N TYR A 157 -0.55 13.24 2.84
CA TYR A 157 -1.84 12.57 3.00
C TYR A 157 -2.19 12.26 4.46
N LEU A 158 -1.28 12.42 5.42
CA LEU A 158 -1.56 12.29 6.86
C LEU A 158 -2.36 13.47 7.43
N SER A 159 -2.61 14.53 6.67
CA SER A 159 -3.49 15.62 7.12
C SER A 159 -4.91 15.09 7.36
N LEU A 160 -5.56 15.50 8.46
CA LEU A 160 -6.86 14.96 8.92
C LEU A 160 -8.01 15.15 7.91
N ASP A 161 -7.91 16.16 7.05
CA ASP A 161 -8.87 16.52 6.01
C ASP A 161 -8.53 15.94 4.63
N HIS A 162 -7.41 15.22 4.51
CA HIS A 162 -6.98 14.67 3.23
C HIS A 162 -7.76 13.38 2.89
N PRO A 163 -8.30 13.21 1.67
CA PRO A 163 -9.08 12.03 1.29
C PRO A 163 -8.28 10.72 1.39
N ASN A 164 -6.97 10.80 1.10
CA ASN A 164 -6.04 9.68 1.24
C ASN A 164 -5.52 9.46 2.68
N ASN A 165 -6.04 10.15 3.70
CA ASN A 165 -5.74 9.84 5.08
C ASN A 165 -6.48 8.58 5.54
N ASN A 166 -5.97 7.43 5.11
CA ASN A 166 -6.56 6.13 5.37
C ASN A 166 -5.52 5.14 5.92
N VAL A 167 -6.00 3.98 6.35
CA VAL A 167 -5.15 2.92 6.92
C VAL A 167 -4.04 2.46 5.96
N HIS A 168 -4.26 2.54 4.65
CA HIS A 168 -3.25 2.18 3.67
C HIS A 168 -2.11 3.21 3.65
N ASN A 169 -2.44 4.51 3.66
CA ASN A 169 -1.43 5.56 3.72
C ASN A 169 -0.62 5.51 5.03
N LEU A 170 -1.27 5.20 6.17
CA LEU A 170 -0.56 5.00 7.45
C LEU A 170 0.47 3.87 7.37
N ARG A 171 0.09 2.74 6.77
CA ARG A 171 0.99 1.60 6.56
C ARG A 171 2.13 1.94 5.61
N LEU A 172 1.87 2.67 4.53
CA LEU A 172 2.93 3.13 3.62
C LEU A 172 3.90 4.08 4.32
N CYS A 173 3.41 5.04 5.10
CA CYS A 173 4.28 5.92 5.89
C CYS A 173 5.16 5.11 6.86
N LYS A 174 4.62 4.06 7.50
CA LYS A 174 5.37 3.15 8.38
C LYS A 174 6.46 2.42 7.60
N ILE A 175 6.14 1.84 6.44
CA ILE A 175 7.11 1.15 5.57
C ILE A 175 8.23 2.12 5.17
N MET A 176 7.88 3.31 4.67
CA MET A 176 8.87 4.31 4.25
C MET A 176 9.70 4.86 5.41
N THR A 177 9.16 4.94 6.63
CA THR A 177 9.91 5.33 7.84
C THR A 177 10.98 4.30 8.21
N ASN A 178 10.67 3.01 8.00
CA ASN A 178 11.60 1.92 8.28
C ASN A 178 12.62 1.69 7.17
N ALA A 179 12.33 2.13 5.94
CA ALA A 179 13.24 2.03 4.81
C ALA A 179 14.54 2.80 5.09
N ARG A 180 15.69 2.17 4.80
CA ARG A 180 17.01 2.80 4.99
C ARG A 180 17.38 3.73 3.83
N ASP A 181 16.73 3.55 2.68
CA ASP A 181 16.88 4.40 1.49
C ASP A 181 16.18 5.75 1.62
N VAL A 182 15.38 5.95 2.68
CA VAL A 182 14.75 7.22 3.00
C VAL A 182 15.50 7.87 4.16
N ALA A 183 16.08 9.05 3.91
CA ALA A 183 16.79 9.78 4.95
C ALA A 183 15.81 10.30 6.01
N LEU A 184 16.15 10.12 7.30
CA LEU A 184 15.32 10.63 8.39
C LEU A 184 15.08 12.14 8.29
N GLY A 185 16.11 12.90 7.89
CA GLY A 185 16.00 14.35 7.69
C GLY A 185 14.89 14.74 6.71
N ASP A 186 14.67 13.98 5.64
CA ASP A 186 13.62 14.25 4.66
C ASP A 186 12.22 13.97 5.22
N LEU A 187 12.09 12.91 6.02
CA LEU A 187 10.86 12.58 6.74
C LEU A 187 10.49 13.69 7.73
N LEU A 188 11.48 14.15 8.51
CA LEU A 188 11.31 15.22 9.48
C LEU A 188 10.97 16.55 8.80
N ALA A 189 11.64 16.89 7.70
CA ALA A 189 11.35 18.10 6.92
C ALA A 189 9.93 18.13 6.33
N CYS A 190 9.31 16.96 6.12
CA CYS A 190 7.92 16.84 5.69
C CYS A 190 6.90 16.89 6.85
N GLY A 191 7.36 16.98 8.10
CA GLY A 191 6.51 17.05 9.29
C GLY A 191 5.87 15.71 9.67
N ILE A 192 6.56 14.59 9.43
CA ILE A 192 6.01 13.25 9.73
C ILE A 192 5.64 13.09 11.21
N VAL A 193 6.40 13.71 12.12
CA VAL A 193 6.24 13.60 13.57
C VAL A 193 4.92 14.22 14.00
N GLU A 194 4.69 15.49 13.64
CA GLU A 194 3.52 16.26 14.01
C GLU A 194 2.26 15.68 13.40
N LYS A 195 2.34 15.25 12.13
CA LYS A 195 1.20 14.66 11.42
C LYS A 195 0.82 13.31 11.97
N ALA A 196 1.77 12.39 12.18
CA ALA A 196 1.49 11.08 12.76
C ALA A 196 0.91 11.21 14.18
N ALA A 197 1.48 12.09 15.00
CA ALA A 197 0.96 12.35 16.34
C ALA A 197 -0.45 12.94 16.32
N SER A 198 -0.75 13.86 15.38
CA SER A 198 -2.09 14.42 15.21
C SER A 198 -3.12 13.38 14.77
N VAL A 199 -2.74 12.47 13.86
CA VAL A 199 -3.61 11.36 13.45
C VAL A 199 -3.92 10.43 14.63
N LEU A 200 -2.90 10.07 15.42
CA LEU A 200 -3.12 9.24 16.62
C LEU A 200 -4.02 9.95 17.64
N SER A 201 -3.77 11.23 17.92
CA SER A 201 -4.59 12.00 18.87
C SER A 201 -6.04 12.08 18.42
N TYR A 202 -6.29 12.42 17.14
CA TYR A 202 -7.63 12.44 16.57
C TYR A 202 -8.32 11.07 16.65
N THR A 203 -7.58 10.01 16.30
CA THR A 203 -8.07 8.62 16.33
C THR A 203 -8.52 8.21 17.73
N CYS A 204 -7.75 8.55 18.76
CA CYS A 204 -8.10 8.28 20.15
C CYS A 204 -9.28 9.13 20.63
N GLU A 205 -9.28 10.43 20.32
CA GLU A 205 -10.34 11.36 20.75
C GLU A 205 -11.70 11.03 20.14
N ASN A 206 -11.70 10.53 18.90
CA ASN A 206 -12.92 10.20 18.15
C ASN A 206 -13.23 8.69 18.11
N MET A 207 -12.46 7.87 18.83
CA MET A 207 -12.67 6.42 18.93
C MET A 207 -12.71 5.71 17.56
N VAL A 208 -11.82 6.09 16.64
CA VAL A 208 -11.74 5.47 15.31
C VAL A 208 -10.94 4.17 15.40
N GLU A 209 -11.57 3.09 15.90
CA GLU A 209 -10.89 1.82 16.24
C GLU A 209 -9.99 1.28 15.11
N ALA A 210 -10.48 1.31 13.86
CA ALA A 210 -9.73 0.81 12.70
C ALA A 210 -8.39 1.53 12.43
N PHE A 211 -8.19 2.72 13.00
CA PHE A 211 -6.97 3.51 12.85
C PHE A 211 -6.05 3.42 14.08
N MET A 212 -6.53 2.93 15.23
CA MET A 212 -5.76 2.96 16.48
C MET A 212 -4.45 2.19 16.37
N GLU A 213 -4.50 0.94 15.94
CA GLU A 213 -3.29 0.13 15.73
C GLU A 213 -2.39 0.73 14.63
N PRO A 214 -2.87 0.99 13.38
CA PRO A 214 -2.01 1.55 12.33
C PRO A 214 -1.34 2.88 12.68
N SER A 215 -2.05 3.81 13.34
CA SER A 215 -1.48 5.10 13.75
C SER A 215 -0.42 4.95 14.86
N LEU A 216 -0.65 4.02 15.78
CA LEU A 216 0.29 3.71 16.85
C LEU A 216 1.55 2.99 16.32
N GLU A 217 1.39 2.08 15.36
CA GLU A 217 2.52 1.44 14.67
C GLU A 217 3.38 2.44 13.90
N LEU A 218 2.76 3.43 13.23
CA LEU A 218 3.49 4.52 12.58
C LEU A 218 4.25 5.35 13.62
N CYS A 219 3.61 5.74 14.72
CA CYS A 219 4.29 6.46 15.80
C CYS A 219 5.47 5.65 16.35
N PHE A 220 5.30 4.34 16.57
CA PHE A 220 6.38 3.47 17.03
C PHE A 220 7.56 3.42 16.05
N ALA A 221 7.29 3.31 14.75
CA ALA A 221 8.34 3.33 13.72
C ALA A 221 9.12 4.64 13.74
N ILE A 222 8.43 5.78 13.86
CA ILE A 222 9.05 7.11 13.97
C ILE A 222 9.89 7.20 15.24
N ILE A 223 9.34 6.84 16.40
CA ILE A 223 10.05 6.87 17.69
C ILE A 223 11.32 6.02 17.63
N SER A 224 11.21 4.81 17.08
CA SER A 224 12.34 3.89 16.95
C SER A 224 13.43 4.51 16.09
N ARG A 225 13.06 5.02 14.90
CA ARG A 225 14.03 5.59 13.96
C ARG A 225 14.70 6.85 14.49
N VAL A 226 13.93 7.75 15.07
CA VAL A 226 14.40 9.01 15.67
C VAL A 226 15.31 8.73 16.88
N SER A 227 14.98 7.72 17.68
CA SER A 227 15.81 7.28 18.82
C SER A 227 17.15 6.72 18.36
N GLU A 228 17.16 5.87 17.32
CA GLU A 228 18.37 5.31 16.71
C GLU A 228 19.33 6.39 16.19
N GLU A 229 18.79 7.44 15.56
CA GLU A 229 19.59 8.53 14.98
C GLU A 229 19.88 9.67 15.97
N GLY A 230 19.35 9.63 17.18
CA GLY A 230 19.66 10.58 18.25
C GLY A 230 18.90 11.92 18.18
N GLU A 231 17.80 11.98 17.44
CA GLU A 231 17.00 13.20 17.19
C GLU A 231 16.05 13.51 18.37
N LYS A 232 16.62 13.92 19.51
CA LYS A 232 15.89 14.11 20.78
C LYS A 232 14.78 15.16 20.72
N GLU A 233 14.90 16.17 19.87
CA GLU A 233 13.88 17.22 19.73
C GLU A 233 12.58 16.65 19.15
N SER A 234 12.68 15.85 18.10
CA SER A 234 11.55 15.15 17.49
C SER A 234 10.87 14.16 18.44
N LEU A 235 11.64 13.45 19.29
CA LEU A 235 11.05 12.60 20.35
C LEU A 235 10.22 13.41 21.34
N ARG A 236 10.72 14.57 21.78
CA ARG A 236 10.00 15.46 22.68
C ARG A 236 8.75 16.04 22.03
N ALA A 237 8.84 16.41 20.76
CA ALA A 237 7.70 16.90 19.99
C ALA A 237 6.59 15.84 19.94
N MET A 238 6.93 14.59 19.57
CA MET A 238 5.97 13.49 19.56
C MET A 238 5.36 13.23 20.93
N ALA A 239 6.19 13.11 21.98
CA ALA A 239 5.71 12.92 23.34
C ALA A 239 4.79 14.06 23.80
N GLY A 240 5.13 15.31 23.48
CA GLY A 240 4.31 16.48 23.81
C GLY A 240 2.91 16.43 23.20
N THR A 241 2.77 15.84 22.01
CA THR A 241 1.49 15.80 21.29
C THR A 241 0.62 14.60 21.64
N CYS A 242 1.19 13.39 21.76
CA CYS A 242 0.39 12.15 21.84
C CYS A 242 0.72 11.23 23.02
N MET A 243 1.62 11.59 23.95
CA MET A 243 2.00 10.69 25.06
C MET A 243 0.81 10.31 25.96
N GLN A 244 -0.09 11.24 26.24
CA GLN A 244 -1.27 10.96 27.07
C GLN A 244 -2.20 9.93 26.41
N GLN A 245 -2.41 10.06 25.10
CA GLN A 245 -3.18 9.13 24.30
C GLN A 245 -2.50 7.76 24.23
N ILE A 246 -1.18 7.70 24.03
CA ILE A 246 -0.44 6.43 24.06
C ILE A 246 -0.58 5.75 25.44
N MET A 247 -0.43 6.50 26.53
CA MET A 247 -0.59 5.95 27.88
C MET A 247 -2.00 5.41 28.16
N SER A 248 -3.04 6.05 27.62
CA SER A 248 -4.42 5.56 27.77
C SER A 248 -4.65 4.27 26.98
N LEU A 249 -4.08 4.16 25.78
CA LEU A 249 -4.13 2.96 24.95
C LEU A 249 -3.41 1.75 25.59
N GLY A 250 -2.52 1.95 26.55
CA GLY A 250 -1.92 0.86 27.33
C GLY A 250 -2.91 -0.01 28.12
N LYS A 251 -4.16 0.45 28.26
CA LYS A 251 -5.28 -0.30 28.89
C LYS A 251 -6.34 -0.74 27.89
N HIS A 252 -6.07 -0.63 26.60
CA HIS A 252 -7.01 -0.98 25.55
C HIS A 252 -7.35 -2.48 25.58
N ALA A 253 -8.58 -2.84 25.19
CA ALA A 253 -9.04 -4.23 25.22
C ALA A 253 -8.35 -5.11 24.18
N ASP A 254 -7.97 -4.50 23.05
CA ASP A 254 -7.12 -5.14 22.04
C ASP A 254 -5.67 -5.27 22.56
N LEU A 255 -5.16 -6.51 22.56
CA LEU A 255 -3.82 -6.82 23.05
C LEU A 255 -2.73 -6.23 22.15
N GLY A 256 -2.91 -6.22 20.82
CA GLY A 256 -1.95 -5.64 19.89
C GLY A 256 -1.77 -4.13 20.13
N VAL A 257 -2.88 -3.42 20.30
CA VAL A 257 -2.88 -1.98 20.63
C VAL A 257 -2.20 -1.71 21.97
N SER A 258 -2.59 -2.44 23.02
CA SER A 258 -2.04 -2.20 24.37
C SER A 258 -0.55 -2.55 24.49
N GLU A 259 -0.09 -3.62 23.84
CA GLU A 259 1.33 -3.97 23.78
C GLU A 259 2.16 -2.93 23.01
N MET A 260 1.66 -2.47 21.86
CA MET A 260 2.34 -1.45 21.06
C MET A 260 2.43 -0.12 21.81
N ALA A 261 1.37 0.25 22.53
CA ALA A 261 1.36 1.44 23.38
C ALA A 261 2.43 1.35 24.46
N GLY A 262 2.54 0.20 25.12
CA GLY A 262 3.60 -0.06 26.10
C GLY A 262 5.01 0.05 25.53
N LYS A 263 5.23 -0.38 24.27
CA LYS A 263 6.51 -0.19 23.56
C LYS A 263 6.81 1.30 23.34
N CYS A 264 5.86 2.08 22.84
CA CYS A 264 6.01 3.52 22.64
C CYS A 264 6.34 4.26 23.95
N VAL A 265 5.60 3.99 25.03
CA VAL A 265 5.84 4.63 26.34
C VAL A 265 7.26 4.38 26.83
N ARG A 266 7.76 3.15 26.71
CA ARG A 266 9.13 2.80 27.16
C ARG A 266 10.23 3.54 26.40
N MET A 267 9.98 3.91 25.15
CA MET A 267 10.97 4.62 24.32
C MET A 267 10.88 6.14 24.48
N LEU A 268 9.72 6.67 24.87
CA LEU A 268 9.50 8.09 25.09
C LEU A 268 9.79 8.56 26.53
N SER A 269 9.90 7.62 27.49
CA SER A 269 10.20 7.89 28.91
C SER A 269 11.70 7.97 29.17
#